data_AF-A0A1H3UNN9-F1
#
_entry.id   AF-A0A1H3UNN9-F1
#
_cell.length_a   1.000
_cell.length_b   1.000
_cell.length_c   1.000
_cell.angle_alpha   90.00
_cell.angle_beta   90.00
_cell.angle_gamma   90.00
#
_symmetry.space_group_name_H-M   'P 1'
#
loop_
_entity.id
_entity.type
_entity.pdbx_description
1 polymer ?
#
loop_
_entity_poly.entity_id
_entity_poly.type
_entity_poly.pdbx_seq_one_letter_code
_entity_poly.pdbx_strand_id
1 'polypeptide(L)'
;MTTEPTYPPMEESNEATREELRVAREQGDAYGHAIGAMADEDGAATARAGDYLVAFINENAEGMYMLEDGVLLWREAAPDANVHLEVAVADAGDGRFVPGLRVHVDVERDGKPILTNAELPFLWHPFLYHYGGNAKVPDAGPFDVTVRIAAPTFMRHDPVNGKRYPERVDVRFEKVTFANGRKESPEGSPRGQDAPTAS
;
A
#
# COMPACT_ATOMS: atom_id res chain seq x y z
N MET A 1 12.44 -12.99 0.69
CA MET A 1 11.77 -13.85 -0.31
C MET A 1 10.29 -13.54 -0.27
N THR A 2 9.59 -13.66 -1.40
CA THR A 2 8.14 -13.45 -1.48
C THR A 2 7.41 -14.68 -0.95
N THR A 3 6.38 -14.50 -0.11
CA THR A 3 5.50 -15.58 0.36
C THR A 3 4.76 -16.21 -0.83
N GLU A 4 4.69 -17.54 -0.87
CA GLU A 4 3.97 -18.25 -1.94
C GLU A 4 2.50 -17.79 -2.03
N PRO A 5 1.97 -17.53 -3.25
CA PRO A 5 0.58 -17.15 -3.44
C PRO A 5 -0.41 -18.25 -3.02
N THR A 6 -1.52 -17.83 -2.43
CA THR A 6 -2.70 -18.65 -2.19
C THR A 6 -3.92 -18.03 -2.87
N TYR A 7 -5.01 -18.80 -2.95
CA TYR A 7 -6.28 -18.33 -3.52
C TYR A 7 -7.33 -18.34 -2.42
N PRO A 8 -7.75 -17.15 -1.93
CA PRO A 8 -8.85 -17.04 -1.00
C PRO A 8 -10.12 -17.72 -1.54
N PRO A 9 -10.88 -18.41 -0.69
CA PRO A 9 -12.15 -19.01 -1.09
C PRO A 9 -13.13 -17.96 -1.61
N MET A 10 -13.85 -18.31 -2.68
CA MET A 10 -14.90 -17.49 -3.31
C MET A 10 -16.08 -18.40 -3.70
N GLU A 11 -16.69 -18.98 -2.67
CA GLU A 11 -17.70 -20.04 -2.78
C GLU A 11 -19.03 -19.61 -2.15
N GLU A 12 -20.14 -20.15 -2.65
CA GLU A 12 -21.45 -19.87 -2.06
C GLU A 12 -21.52 -20.38 -0.62
N SER A 13 -22.08 -19.59 0.29
CA SER A 13 -22.20 -19.87 1.71
C SER A 13 -23.57 -19.42 2.25
N ASN A 14 -23.78 -19.53 3.56
CA ASN A 14 -24.96 -18.92 4.21
C ASN A 14 -24.89 -17.38 4.29
N GLU A 15 -23.74 -16.78 4.02
CA GLU A 15 -23.50 -15.33 4.07
C GLU A 15 -23.25 -14.70 2.68
N ALA A 16 -22.96 -15.53 1.67
CA ALA A 16 -22.64 -15.05 0.33
C ALA A 16 -23.25 -15.97 -0.74
N THR A 17 -24.24 -15.46 -1.44
CA THR A 17 -24.78 -16.06 -2.67
C THR A 17 -23.84 -15.82 -3.85
N ARG A 18 -24.03 -16.56 -4.94
CA ARG A 18 -23.29 -16.33 -6.19
C ARG A 18 -23.36 -14.88 -6.68
N GLU A 19 -24.52 -14.25 -6.51
CA GLU A 19 -24.74 -12.88 -6.96
C GLU A 19 -23.97 -11.87 -6.09
N GLU A 20 -23.95 -12.06 -4.78
CA GLU A 20 -23.15 -11.21 -3.87
C GLU A 20 -21.65 -11.38 -4.14
N LEU A 21 -21.19 -12.60 -4.43
CA LEU A 21 -19.80 -12.84 -4.85
C LEU A 21 -19.47 -12.18 -6.19
N ARG A 22 -20.43 -12.10 -7.12
CA ARG A 22 -20.27 -11.35 -8.38
C ARG A 22 -20.13 -9.85 -8.10
N VAL A 23 -20.99 -9.28 -7.26
CA VAL A 23 -20.90 -7.86 -6.86
C VAL A 23 -19.56 -7.56 -6.17
N ALA A 24 -19.08 -8.45 -5.31
CA ALA A 24 -17.78 -8.31 -4.66
C ALA A 24 -16.63 -8.25 -5.69
N ARG A 25 -16.67 -9.10 -6.72
CA ARG A 25 -15.69 -9.08 -7.83
C ARG A 25 -15.78 -7.80 -8.64
N GLU A 26 -16.98 -7.31 -8.95
CA GLU A 26 -17.13 -6.06 -9.71
C GLU A 26 -16.57 -4.85 -8.94
N GLN A 27 -16.73 -4.83 -7.62
CA GLN A 27 -16.06 -3.84 -6.77
C GLN A 27 -14.53 -3.99 -6.83
N GLY A 28 -14.03 -5.22 -6.78
CA GLY A 28 -12.60 -5.51 -6.90
C GLY A 28 -12.01 -5.16 -8.25
N ASP A 29 -12.72 -5.41 -9.34
CA ASP A 29 -12.32 -5.06 -10.71
C ASP A 29 -12.17 -3.54 -10.86
N ALA A 30 -13.08 -2.76 -10.27
CA ALA A 30 -12.97 -1.30 -10.25
C ALA A 30 -11.69 -0.83 -9.51
N TYR A 31 -11.35 -1.45 -8.38
CA TYR A 31 -10.09 -1.17 -7.68
C TYR A 31 -8.87 -1.67 -8.46
N GLY A 32 -8.97 -2.82 -9.13
CA GLY A 32 -7.96 -3.37 -10.01
C GLY A 32 -7.62 -2.44 -11.18
N HIS A 33 -8.61 -1.75 -11.76
CA HIS A 33 -8.36 -0.71 -12.76
C HIS A 33 -7.56 0.47 -12.19
N ALA A 34 -7.81 0.88 -10.94
CA ALA A 34 -7.04 1.93 -10.27
C ALA A 34 -5.59 1.50 -10.00
N ILE A 35 -5.36 0.24 -9.57
CA ILE A 35 -4.01 -0.34 -9.47
C ILE A 35 -3.34 -0.36 -10.84
N GLY A 36 -4.05 -0.79 -11.89
CA GLY A 36 -3.52 -0.85 -13.25
C GLY A 36 -3.07 0.51 -13.76
N ALA A 37 -3.84 1.57 -13.48
CA ALA A 37 -3.46 2.93 -13.85
C ALA A 37 -2.17 3.42 -13.17
N MET A 38 -1.88 2.98 -11.94
CA MET A 38 -0.59 3.25 -11.29
C MET A 38 0.53 2.34 -11.75
N ALA A 39 0.23 1.11 -12.17
CA ALA A 39 1.23 0.16 -12.62
C ALA A 39 1.94 0.61 -13.91
N ASP A 40 1.35 1.56 -14.63
CA ASP A 40 1.95 2.23 -15.79
C ASP A 40 3.01 3.29 -15.40
N GLU A 41 3.15 3.64 -14.12
CA GLU A 41 4.18 4.55 -13.61
C GLU A 41 5.56 3.89 -13.52
N ASP A 42 6.62 4.66 -13.75
CA ASP A 42 7.99 4.18 -13.68
C ASP A 42 8.35 3.72 -12.25
N GLY A 43 8.80 2.48 -12.12
CA GLY A 43 9.17 1.89 -10.81
C GLY A 43 8.01 1.25 -10.06
N ALA A 44 6.82 1.18 -10.65
CA ALA A 44 5.73 0.36 -10.13
C ALA A 44 6.01 -1.14 -10.31
N ALA A 45 5.59 -1.95 -9.35
CA ALA A 45 5.70 -3.40 -9.41
C ALA A 45 4.52 -4.08 -8.70
N THR A 46 4.09 -5.22 -9.22
CA THR A 46 3.00 -6.01 -8.62
C THR A 46 3.41 -7.45 -8.40
N ALA A 47 2.97 -8.05 -7.31
CA ALA A 47 3.16 -9.47 -7.03
C ALA A 47 1.98 -10.03 -6.26
N ARG A 48 1.71 -11.33 -6.44
CA ARG A 48 0.84 -12.08 -5.52
C ARG A 48 1.69 -12.66 -4.40
N ALA A 49 1.15 -12.65 -3.19
CA ALA A 49 1.80 -13.25 -2.04
C ALA A 49 0.77 -13.59 -0.96
N GLY A 50 0.75 -14.85 -0.53
CA GLY A 50 -0.37 -15.36 0.26
C GLY A 50 -1.71 -15.02 -0.39
N ASP A 51 -2.65 -14.55 0.42
CA ASP A 51 -4.02 -14.20 0.02
C ASP A 51 -4.15 -12.83 -0.66
N TYR A 52 -3.03 -12.18 -1.00
CA TYR A 52 -3.02 -10.81 -1.50
C TYR A 52 -2.47 -10.69 -2.93
N LEU A 53 -3.01 -9.72 -3.65
CA LEU A 53 -2.31 -9.01 -4.72
C LEU A 53 -1.74 -7.71 -4.10
N VAL A 54 -0.44 -7.51 -4.22
CA VAL A 54 0.27 -6.35 -3.66
C VAL A 54 0.92 -5.58 -4.80
N ALA A 55 0.63 -4.28 -4.88
CA ALA A 55 1.31 -3.35 -5.75
C ALA A 55 2.17 -2.42 -4.90
N PHE A 56 3.44 -2.25 -5.29
CA PHE A 56 4.34 -1.25 -4.77
C PHE A 56 4.54 -0.17 -5.82
N ILE A 57 4.33 1.08 -5.42
CA ILE A 57 4.50 2.27 -6.25
C ILE A 57 5.34 3.25 -5.45
N ASN A 58 6.05 4.12 -6.14
CA ASN A 58 6.74 5.21 -5.50
C ASN A 58 6.67 6.47 -6.35
N GLU A 59 6.61 7.61 -5.69
CA GLU A 59 6.56 8.92 -6.35
C GLU A 59 7.52 9.89 -5.66
N ASN A 60 7.59 11.12 -6.17
CA ASN A 60 8.22 12.22 -5.44
C ASN A 60 7.50 12.43 -4.09
N ALA A 61 8.23 12.80 -3.03
CA ALA A 61 7.62 13.10 -1.74
C ALA A 61 6.53 14.17 -1.85
N GLU A 62 5.43 13.99 -1.11
CA GLU A 62 4.22 14.81 -1.26
C GLU A 62 3.64 15.32 0.07
N GLY A 63 2.91 16.43 0.00
CA GLY A 63 2.11 16.91 1.11
C GLY A 63 0.79 16.15 1.25
N MET A 64 0.26 16.10 2.47
CA MET A 64 -0.99 15.41 2.79
C MET A 64 -1.75 16.10 3.92
N TYR A 65 -3.08 15.90 3.96
CA TYR A 65 -3.88 16.33 5.09
C TYR A 65 -3.78 15.34 6.25
N MET A 66 -3.62 15.85 7.47
CA MET A 66 -3.66 15.08 8.70
C MET A 66 -4.63 15.72 9.69
N LEU A 67 -5.50 14.91 10.29
CA LEU A 67 -6.40 15.36 11.35
C LEU A 67 -5.65 15.34 12.69
N GLU A 68 -5.49 16.51 13.30
CA GLU A 68 -4.84 16.66 14.61
C GLU A 68 -5.70 17.57 15.50
N ASP A 69 -5.95 17.13 16.73
CA ASP A 69 -6.77 17.86 17.71
C ASP A 69 -8.12 18.36 17.15
N GLY A 70 -8.72 17.57 16.25
CA GLY A 70 -9.99 17.88 15.59
C GLY A 70 -9.91 18.87 14.42
N VAL A 71 -8.71 19.27 13.99
CA VAL A 71 -8.48 20.18 12.86
C VAL A 71 -7.74 19.45 11.74
N LEU A 72 -8.28 19.52 10.52
CA LEU A 72 -7.64 18.96 9.33
C LEU A 72 -6.58 19.96 8.84
N LEU A 73 -5.30 19.57 8.93
CA LEU A 73 -4.16 20.43 8.65
C LEU A 73 -3.40 19.91 7.42
N TRP A 74 -3.07 20.81 6.50
CA TRP A 74 -2.15 20.51 5.40
C TRP A 74 -0.72 20.35 5.96
N ARG A 75 -0.11 19.21 5.70
CA ARG A 75 1.26 18.86 6.07
C ARG A 75 2.08 18.77 4.79
N GLU A 76 2.95 19.74 4.55
CA GLU A 76 3.82 19.71 3.36
C GLU A 76 4.84 18.58 3.47
N ALA A 77 5.32 18.03 2.35
CA ALA A 77 6.46 17.11 2.40
C ALA A 77 7.65 17.79 3.09
N ALA A 78 8.24 17.10 4.07
CA ALA A 78 9.39 17.62 4.80
C ALA A 78 10.56 17.95 3.87
N PRO A 79 11.41 18.94 4.21
CA PRO A 79 12.54 19.35 3.39
C PRO A 79 13.50 18.23 2.99
N ASP A 80 13.61 17.21 3.83
CA ASP A 80 14.55 16.09 3.66
C ASP A 80 13.92 14.82 3.09
N ALA A 81 12.59 14.78 2.92
CA ALA A 81 11.90 13.72 2.21
C ALA A 81 12.09 13.87 0.70
N ASN A 82 12.33 12.74 0.02
CA ASN A 82 12.53 12.72 -1.43
C ASN A 82 11.87 11.52 -2.13
N VAL A 83 11.04 10.75 -1.44
CA VAL A 83 10.18 9.74 -2.06
C VAL A 83 8.90 9.59 -1.25
N HIS A 84 7.78 9.36 -1.93
CA HIS A 84 6.56 8.84 -1.34
C HIS A 84 6.45 7.36 -1.68
N LEU A 85 6.38 6.49 -0.67
CA LEU A 85 6.29 5.04 -0.84
C LEU A 85 4.85 4.62 -0.69
N GLU A 86 4.34 3.81 -1.62
CA GLU A 86 2.95 3.37 -1.63
C GLU A 86 2.83 1.85 -1.78
N VAL A 87 1.89 1.29 -1.04
CA VAL A 87 1.53 -0.13 -1.10
C VAL A 87 0.02 -0.24 -1.20
N ALA A 88 -0.47 -0.64 -2.37
CA ALA A 88 -1.85 -1.00 -2.60
C ALA A 88 -2.03 -2.51 -2.37
N VAL A 89 -2.99 -2.89 -1.52
CA VAL A 89 -3.24 -4.29 -1.16
C VAL A 89 -4.68 -4.68 -1.53
N ALA A 90 -4.82 -5.64 -2.43
CA ALA A 90 -6.08 -6.23 -2.83
C ALA A 90 -6.18 -7.69 -2.36
N ASP A 91 -7.39 -8.15 -2.09
CA ASP A 91 -7.69 -9.57 -1.93
C ASP A 91 -7.42 -10.32 -3.25
N ALA A 92 -6.68 -11.42 -3.19
CA ALA A 92 -6.32 -12.19 -4.38
C ALA A 92 -7.49 -12.97 -5.02
N GLY A 93 -8.59 -13.17 -4.30
CA GLY A 93 -9.78 -13.91 -4.72
C GLY A 93 -10.89 -13.04 -5.31
N ASP A 94 -11.16 -11.86 -4.72
CA ASP A 94 -12.21 -10.94 -5.17
C ASP A 94 -11.70 -9.56 -5.64
N GLY A 95 -10.42 -9.23 -5.45
CA GLY A 95 -9.80 -8.02 -5.97
C GLY A 95 -10.07 -6.75 -5.17
N ARG A 96 -10.87 -6.81 -4.09
CA ARG A 96 -11.19 -5.61 -3.30
C ARG A 96 -10.00 -5.16 -2.47
N PHE A 97 -9.91 -3.85 -2.22
CA PHE A 97 -8.96 -3.28 -1.28
C PHE A 97 -9.17 -3.88 0.13
N VAL A 98 -8.05 -4.19 0.82
CA VAL A 98 -8.08 -4.72 2.19
C VAL A 98 -7.69 -3.63 3.20
N PRO A 99 -8.65 -3.03 3.93
CA PRO A 99 -8.38 -2.00 4.94
C PRO A 99 -7.88 -2.62 6.26
N GLY A 100 -7.35 -1.77 7.15
CA GLY A 100 -7.00 -2.16 8.51
C GLY A 100 -5.78 -3.09 8.62
N LEU A 101 -4.94 -3.13 7.59
CA LEU A 101 -3.67 -3.85 7.62
C LEU A 101 -2.59 -3.03 8.33
N ARG A 102 -1.59 -3.76 8.85
CA ARG A 102 -0.31 -3.17 9.27
C ARG A 102 0.74 -3.50 8.23
N VAL A 103 1.16 -2.48 7.50
CA VAL A 103 2.10 -2.59 6.38
C VAL A 103 3.42 -1.95 6.76
N HIS A 104 4.52 -2.66 6.57
CA HIS A 104 5.87 -2.13 6.76
C HIS A 104 6.70 -2.33 5.49
N VAL A 105 7.68 -1.47 5.28
CA VAL A 105 8.62 -1.55 4.17
C VAL A 105 10.05 -1.52 4.69
N ASP A 106 10.88 -2.41 4.14
CA ASP A 106 12.34 -2.29 4.14
C ASP A 106 12.81 -1.92 2.75
N VAL A 107 13.81 -1.04 2.69
CA VAL A 107 14.53 -0.70 1.47
C VAL A 107 16.00 -0.99 1.68
N GLU A 108 16.62 -1.72 0.76
CA GLU A 108 18.06 -2.03 0.81
C GLU A 108 18.73 -1.83 -0.56
N ARG A 109 20.04 -1.65 -0.55
CA ARG A 109 20.89 -1.70 -1.75
C ARG A 109 22.14 -2.51 -1.45
N ASP A 110 22.44 -3.49 -2.29
CA ASP A 110 23.62 -4.35 -2.14
C ASP A 110 23.75 -4.98 -0.74
N GLY A 111 22.61 -5.37 -0.16
CA GLY A 111 22.51 -5.93 1.20
C GLY A 111 22.72 -4.92 2.34
N LYS A 112 22.78 -3.61 2.03
CA LYS A 112 22.85 -2.54 3.04
C LYS A 112 21.46 -1.94 3.25
N PRO A 113 20.96 -1.88 4.50
CA PRO A 113 19.66 -1.27 4.78
C PRO A 113 19.72 0.25 4.55
N ILE A 114 18.66 0.78 3.92
CA ILE A 114 18.39 2.20 3.72
C ILE A 114 17.22 2.63 4.59
N LEU A 115 16.13 1.86 4.59
CA LEU A 115 14.98 1.99 5.49
C LEU A 115 14.72 0.62 6.12
N THR A 116 14.40 0.59 7.42
CA THR A 116 14.12 -0.65 8.13
C THR A 116 12.82 -0.54 8.91
N ASN A 117 11.87 -1.41 8.57
CA ASN A 117 10.58 -1.56 9.23
C ASN A 117 9.80 -0.24 9.29
N ALA A 118 9.84 0.53 8.20
CA ALA A 118 9.06 1.75 8.05
C ALA A 118 7.57 1.40 7.95
N GLU A 119 6.77 1.75 8.95
CA GLU A 119 5.33 1.53 8.91
C GLU A 119 4.66 2.53 7.95
N LEU A 120 3.83 2.01 7.04
CA LEU A 120 3.06 2.81 6.11
C LEU A 120 1.61 2.90 6.60
N PRO A 121 1.14 4.07 7.05
CA PRO A 121 -0.25 4.23 7.48
C PRO A 121 -1.24 4.12 6.32
N PHE A 122 -2.49 3.81 6.65
CA PHE A 122 -3.60 3.85 5.72
C PHE A 122 -3.83 5.27 5.19
N LEU A 123 -3.91 5.41 3.87
CA LEU A 123 -4.10 6.68 3.17
C LEU A 123 -5.26 6.61 2.18
N TRP A 124 -5.93 7.76 2.04
CA TRP A 124 -6.87 8.04 0.97
C TRP A 124 -6.14 8.84 -0.12
N HIS A 125 -6.29 8.41 -1.37
CA HIS A 125 -5.89 9.14 -2.57
C HIS A 125 -7.13 9.36 -3.45
N PRO A 126 -7.24 10.47 -4.22
CA PRO A 126 -8.41 10.77 -5.04
C PRO A 126 -8.95 9.64 -5.92
N PHE A 127 -8.12 8.68 -6.33
CA PHE A 127 -8.55 7.57 -7.16
C PHE A 127 -8.35 6.17 -6.56
N LEU A 128 -7.70 6.02 -5.39
CA LEU A 128 -7.61 4.73 -4.68
C LEU A 128 -7.32 4.88 -3.17
N TYR A 129 -7.48 3.78 -2.45
CA TYR A 129 -6.99 3.62 -1.08
C TYR A 129 -5.71 2.80 -1.07
N HIS A 130 -4.70 3.22 -0.31
CA HIS A 130 -3.44 2.48 -0.19
C HIS A 130 -2.83 2.69 1.21
N TYR A 131 -1.64 2.15 1.42
CA TYR A 131 -0.80 2.42 2.59
C TYR A 131 0.44 3.18 2.11
N GLY A 132 0.77 4.31 2.70
CA GLY A 132 1.87 5.11 2.18
C GLY A 132 2.45 6.13 3.14
N GLY A 133 3.60 6.67 2.76
CA GLY A 133 4.34 7.62 3.58
C GLY A 133 5.57 8.16 2.87
N ASN A 134 5.98 9.36 3.28
CA ASN A 134 7.21 9.97 2.79
C ASN A 134 8.42 9.29 3.43
N ALA A 135 9.50 9.18 2.68
CA ALA A 135 10.78 8.68 3.18
C ALA A 135 11.96 9.44 2.56
N LYS A 136 13.15 9.16 3.09
CA LYS A 136 14.41 9.66 2.57
C LYS A 136 15.27 8.51 2.05
N VAL A 137 15.71 8.62 0.80
CA VAL A 137 16.65 7.68 0.16
C VAL A 137 17.85 8.44 -0.42
N PRO A 138 19.02 7.79 -0.59
CA PRO A 138 20.23 8.50 -1.02
C PRO A 138 20.19 9.01 -2.48
N ASP A 139 19.49 8.30 -3.37
CA ASP A 139 19.36 8.61 -4.79
C ASP A 139 18.20 7.76 -5.39
N ALA A 140 18.07 7.71 -6.72
CA ALA A 140 17.00 7.02 -7.43
C ALA A 140 17.10 5.48 -7.47
N GLY A 141 18.12 4.85 -6.91
CA GLY A 141 18.25 3.39 -6.95
C GLY A 141 19.20 2.87 -8.04
N PRO A 142 19.10 1.58 -8.39
CA PRO A 142 18.06 0.63 -7.99
C PRO A 142 18.12 0.24 -6.50
N PHE A 143 16.97 -0.17 -5.95
CA PHE A 143 16.82 -0.70 -4.61
C PHE A 143 16.06 -2.04 -4.61
N ASP A 144 16.31 -2.87 -3.60
CA ASP A 144 15.42 -3.98 -3.29
C ASP A 144 14.46 -3.57 -2.18
N VAL A 145 13.17 -3.83 -2.39
CA VAL A 145 12.09 -3.43 -1.50
C VAL A 145 11.43 -4.68 -0.93
N THR A 146 11.27 -4.75 0.39
CA THR A 146 10.50 -5.81 1.04
C THR A 146 9.29 -5.21 1.74
N VAL A 147 8.10 -5.51 1.24
CA VAL A 147 6.82 -5.18 1.88
C VAL A 147 6.45 -6.30 2.85
N ARG A 148 6.06 -5.95 4.08
CA ARG A 148 5.57 -6.90 5.08
C ARG A 148 4.18 -6.52 5.54
N ILE A 149 3.26 -7.47 5.45
CA ILE A 149 1.87 -7.32 5.85
C ILE A 149 1.64 -8.26 7.04
N ALA A 150 1.38 -7.71 8.22
CA ALA A 150 1.05 -8.52 9.39
C ALA A 150 -0.30 -9.21 9.20
N ALA A 151 -0.50 -10.36 9.85
CA ALA A 151 -1.81 -11.01 9.89
C ALA A 151 -2.84 -10.07 10.57
N PRO A 152 -3.93 -9.69 9.88
CA PRO A 152 -4.91 -8.77 10.46
C PRO A 152 -5.76 -9.45 11.53
N THR A 153 -6.13 -8.66 12.54
CA THR A 153 -6.94 -9.12 13.69
C THR A 153 -8.42 -8.81 13.56
N PHE A 154 -8.86 -8.14 12.49
CA PHE A 154 -10.28 -7.87 12.29
C PHE A 154 -11.07 -9.17 12.06
N MET A 155 -12.34 -9.14 12.47
CA MET A 155 -13.27 -10.25 12.30
C MET A 155 -13.72 -10.38 10.85
N ARG A 156 -13.97 -11.61 10.40
CA ARG A 156 -14.45 -11.95 9.06
C ARG A 156 -15.80 -12.65 9.20
N HIS A 157 -16.81 -12.15 8.50
CA HIS A 157 -18.20 -12.63 8.59
C HIS A 157 -18.52 -13.53 7.38
N ASP A 158 -18.10 -14.80 7.42
CA ASP A 158 -18.49 -15.89 6.51
C ASP A 158 -17.69 -17.15 6.93
N PRO A 159 -18.31 -18.32 7.18
CA PRO A 159 -17.58 -19.52 7.62
C PRO A 159 -16.68 -20.15 6.54
N VAL A 160 -16.93 -19.86 5.27
CA VAL A 160 -16.16 -20.35 4.10
C VAL A 160 -15.24 -19.24 3.60
N ASN A 161 -15.82 -18.14 3.13
CA ASN A 161 -15.08 -17.05 2.49
C ASN A 161 -14.22 -16.28 3.51
N GLY A 162 -14.59 -16.28 4.80
CA GLY A 162 -13.82 -15.64 5.86
C GLY A 162 -12.49 -16.32 6.18
N LYS A 163 -12.22 -17.51 5.64
CA LYS A 163 -10.94 -18.22 5.83
C LYS A 163 -9.84 -17.64 4.93
N ARG A 164 -9.41 -16.42 5.24
CA ARG A 164 -8.35 -15.68 4.53
C ARG A 164 -7.57 -14.76 5.45
N TYR A 165 -6.35 -14.42 5.06
CA TYR A 165 -5.36 -13.62 5.77
C TYR A 165 -4.92 -14.18 7.15
N PRO A 166 -4.69 -15.49 7.31
CA PRO A 166 -4.33 -16.03 8.62
C PRO A 166 -2.88 -15.75 9.02
N GLU A 167 -2.01 -15.48 8.05
CA GLU A 167 -0.55 -15.41 8.24
C GLU A 167 0.02 -14.08 7.77
N ARG A 168 1.21 -13.75 8.28
CA ARG A 168 2.03 -12.64 7.76
C ARG A 168 2.46 -12.97 6.34
N VAL A 169 2.49 -11.95 5.49
CA VAL A 169 2.97 -12.02 4.12
C VAL A 169 4.19 -11.11 3.94
N ASP A 170 5.22 -11.61 3.27
CA ASP A 170 6.35 -10.82 2.80
C ASP A 170 6.33 -10.79 1.26
N VAL A 171 6.63 -9.63 0.67
CA VAL A 171 6.72 -9.44 -0.78
C VAL A 171 8.03 -8.76 -1.09
N ARG A 172 8.87 -9.36 -1.95
CA ARG A 172 10.12 -8.76 -2.41
C ARG A 172 9.96 -8.25 -3.85
N PHE A 173 10.31 -7.00 -4.05
CA PHE A 173 10.51 -6.38 -5.36
C PHE A 173 11.98 -6.05 -5.52
N GLU A 174 12.58 -6.44 -6.64
CA GLU A 174 14.02 -6.28 -6.86
C GLU A 174 14.30 -5.19 -7.89
N LYS A 175 15.41 -4.48 -7.68
CA LYS A 175 15.92 -3.46 -8.61
C LYS A 175 14.90 -2.38 -8.98
N VAL A 176 14.15 -1.90 -8.01
CA VAL A 176 13.17 -0.83 -8.17
C VAL A 176 13.87 0.53 -8.26
N THR A 177 13.55 1.31 -9.28
CA THR A 177 13.98 2.71 -9.44
C THR A 177 12.96 3.63 -8.77
N PHE A 178 13.44 4.59 -8.00
CA PHE A 178 12.61 5.58 -7.31
C PHE A 178 12.63 6.95 -8.01
N ALA A 179 11.53 7.71 -7.92
CA ALA A 179 11.41 9.05 -8.50
C ALA A 179 12.43 10.06 -7.93
N ASN A 180 12.78 9.94 -6.64
CA ASN A 180 13.80 10.73 -5.94
C ASN A 180 13.64 12.26 -6.09
N GLY A 181 12.55 12.81 -5.60
CA GLY A 181 12.27 14.24 -5.61
C GLY A 181 11.17 14.62 -4.63
N ARG A 182 10.73 15.88 -4.70
CA ARG A 182 9.62 16.40 -3.89
C ARG A 182 8.69 17.19 -4.78
N LYS A 183 7.38 16.93 -4.72
CA LYS A 183 6.40 17.70 -5.48
C LYS A 183 6.14 19.04 -4.78
N GLU A 184 5.97 20.09 -5.58
CA GLU A 184 5.47 21.36 -5.05
C GLU A 184 3.95 21.27 -4.93
N SER A 185 3.45 21.49 -3.73
CA SER A 185 2.02 21.49 -3.49
C SER A 185 1.39 22.85 -3.87
N PRO A 186 0.15 22.87 -4.39
CA PRO A 186 -0.66 24.07 -4.35
C PRO A 186 -0.87 24.52 -2.89
N GLU A 187 -1.30 25.76 -2.68
CA GLU A 187 -1.48 26.30 -1.33
C GLU A 187 -2.54 25.50 -0.54
N GLY A 188 -2.08 24.61 0.35
CA GLY A 188 -2.90 23.88 1.30
C GLY A 188 -3.07 24.67 2.61
N SER A 189 -4.30 24.72 3.12
CA SER A 189 -4.65 25.53 4.30
C SER A 189 -5.85 24.91 5.05
N PRO A 190 -5.89 24.99 6.39
CA PRO A 190 -4.86 25.53 7.29
C PRO A 190 -3.60 24.66 7.31
N ARG A 191 -2.42 25.26 7.50
CA ARG A 191 -1.13 24.56 7.45
C ARG A 191 -0.64 24.16 8.85
N GLY A 192 -0.16 22.92 8.97
CA GLY A 192 0.50 22.39 10.17
C GLY A 192 2.03 22.36 10.03
N GLN A 193 2.70 21.56 10.86
CA GLN A 193 4.11 21.21 10.64
C GLN A 193 4.26 20.35 9.37
N ASP A 194 5.48 20.08 8.93
CA ASP A 194 5.67 19.21 7.77
C ASP A 194 5.24 17.76 8.06
N ALA A 195 4.94 17.01 7.01
CA ALA A 195 4.56 15.60 7.07
C ALA A 195 5.75 14.76 7.59
N PRO A 196 5.51 13.69 8.37
CA PRO A 196 6.58 12.82 8.85
C PRO A 196 7.38 12.20 7.71
N THR A 197 8.70 12.07 7.91
CA THR A 197 9.60 11.32 7.03
C THR A 197 9.97 10.00 7.71
N ALA A 198 9.72 8.88 7.04
CA ALA A 198 10.20 7.58 7.47
C ALA A 198 11.73 7.50 7.36
N SER A 199 12.35 6.89 8.37
CA SER A 199 13.80 6.72 8.54
C SER A 199 14.18 5.27 8.74
#